data_AF-A0A317C1G2-F1
#
_entry.id   AF-A0A317C1G2-F1
#
_cell.length_a   1.000
_cell.length_b   1.000
_cell.length_c   1.000
_cell.angle_alpha   90.00
_cell.angle_beta   90.00
_cell.angle_gamma   90.00
#
_symmetry.space_group_name_H-M   'P 1'
#
loop_
_entity.id
_entity.type
_entity.pdbx_description
1 polymer ?
#
loop_
_entity_poly.entity_id
_entity_poly.type
_entity_poly.pdbx_seq_one_letter_code
_entity_poly.pdbx_strand_id
1 'polypeptide(L)'
;MRLEFTLSLVTPVLSAVLICFAPGAAAEGEIQTSAPNENMPAKTVTALDASGLVLTQQQLSSALAHGPWPPALNNDPSNRVSGNPDAIEFGKQLFFTPLLSANKQVSCASCHSPDQAFASGPAIAANTHDLHRNTQTVINTRFNRWFGWDGRNDNLWAQSIRPITRLEEMALPPEAVRE
;
A
#
# COMPACT_ATOMS: atom_id res chain seq x y z
N MET A 1 53.18 -37.02 13.36
CA MET A 1 52.63 -37.83 14.46
C MET A 1 51.51 -37.02 15.08
N ARG A 2 50.28 -37.56 15.04
CA ARG A 2 49.01 -37.10 15.65
C ARG A 2 48.34 -35.83 15.09
N LEU A 3 47.41 -36.10 14.16
CA LEU A 3 46.11 -35.45 14.08
C LEU A 3 45.36 -35.60 15.41
N GLU A 4 44.70 -34.54 15.86
CA GLU A 4 43.57 -34.64 16.80
C GLU A 4 42.50 -33.63 16.34
N PHE A 5 41.33 -34.19 16.04
CA PHE A 5 40.07 -33.53 15.74
C PHE A 5 39.49 -32.94 17.03
N THR A 6 39.04 -31.68 17.02
CA THR A 6 38.00 -31.24 17.95
C THR A 6 36.91 -30.52 17.20
N LEU A 7 35.88 -31.30 16.87
CA LEU A 7 34.55 -30.88 16.47
C LEU A 7 33.89 -30.28 17.72
N SER A 8 33.61 -28.97 17.74
CA SER A 8 32.70 -28.39 18.74
C SER A 8 32.05 -27.10 18.21
N LEU A 9 30.81 -27.28 17.73
CA LEU A 9 29.65 -26.44 18.07
C LEU A 9 29.79 -24.92 17.92
N VAL A 10 29.47 -24.40 16.73
CA VAL A 10 28.84 -23.07 16.59
C VAL A 10 27.73 -23.17 15.54
N THR A 11 26.63 -23.82 15.91
CA THR A 11 25.31 -23.62 15.28
C THR A 11 24.59 -22.45 15.96
N PRO A 12 23.71 -21.75 15.23
CA PRO A 12 23.28 -20.38 15.51
C PRO A 12 22.42 -20.26 16.77
N VAL A 13 22.56 -19.12 17.44
CA VAL A 13 21.75 -18.69 18.58
C VAL A 13 20.28 -18.55 18.13
N LEU A 14 19.51 -19.57 18.52
CA LEU A 14 18.19 -19.51 19.15
C LEU A 14 17.15 -18.52 18.60
N SER A 15 16.24 -19.10 17.82
CA SER A 15 14.80 -18.84 17.91
C SER A 15 14.28 -18.90 19.35
N ALA A 16 13.17 -18.17 19.57
CA ALA A 16 12.13 -18.36 20.59
C ALA A 16 12.27 -17.63 21.96
N VAL A 17 11.70 -16.42 21.98
CA VAL A 17 10.91 -15.79 23.07
C VAL A 17 9.89 -14.93 22.30
N LEU A 18 8.56 -15.08 22.30
CA LEU A 18 7.60 -15.57 23.27
C LEU A 18 6.32 -16.00 22.49
N ILE A 19 5.96 -17.29 22.52
CA ILE A 19 4.59 -17.77 22.28
C ILE A 19 4.04 -18.15 23.65
N CYS A 20 3.06 -17.39 24.14
CA CYS A 20 2.19 -17.77 25.25
C CYS A 20 0.82 -17.14 25.00
N PHE A 21 -0.05 -17.84 24.28
CA PHE A 21 -1.46 -18.00 24.62
C PHE A 21 -1.95 -19.27 23.91
N ALA A 22 -2.05 -20.33 24.70
CA ALA A 22 -2.57 -21.62 24.26
C ALA A 22 -4.11 -21.55 24.03
N PRO A 23 -4.66 -22.41 23.17
CA PRO A 23 -6.08 -22.56 22.94
C PRO A 23 -6.70 -23.37 24.09
N GLY A 24 -7.70 -22.81 24.77
CA GLY A 24 -8.41 -23.44 25.87
C GLY A 24 -9.75 -24.04 25.42
N ALA A 25 -9.86 -25.35 25.61
CA ALA A 25 -11.09 -26.13 25.82
C ALA A 25 -12.13 -26.18 24.69
N ALA A 26 -12.07 -27.27 23.93
CA ALA A 26 -13.22 -27.86 23.26
C ALA A 26 -14.27 -28.26 24.32
N ALA A 27 -15.42 -27.59 24.30
CA ALA A 27 -16.65 -28.11 24.89
C ALA A 27 -17.49 -28.65 23.74
N GLU A 28 -17.67 -29.97 23.73
CA GLU A 28 -18.56 -30.69 22.84
C GLU A 28 -20.01 -30.27 23.14
N GLY A 29 -20.50 -29.30 22.36
CA GLY A 29 -21.88 -28.87 22.37
C GLY A 29 -22.62 -29.49 21.19
N GLU A 30 -23.40 -30.51 21.47
CA GLU A 30 -24.32 -31.18 20.55
C GLU A 30 -25.19 -30.15 19.80
N ILE A 31 -25.07 -30.10 18.48
CA ILE A 31 -25.91 -29.24 17.63
C ILE A 31 -27.32 -29.83 17.64
N GLN A 32 -28.18 -29.34 18.54
CA GLN A 32 -29.61 -29.58 18.44
C GLN A 32 -30.15 -28.85 17.21
N THR A 33 -30.32 -29.57 16.12
CA THR A 33 -31.07 -29.09 14.95
C THR A 33 -32.56 -29.21 15.26
N SER A 34 -33.13 -28.22 15.95
CA SER A 34 -34.57 -28.03 15.89
C SER A 34 -34.91 -27.39 14.55
N ALA A 35 -35.87 -27.99 13.82
CA ALA A 35 -36.38 -27.48 12.56
C ALA A 35 -36.77 -25.98 12.67
N PRO A 36 -36.55 -25.18 11.62
CA PRO A 36 -36.84 -23.75 11.68
C PRO A 36 -38.35 -23.52 11.87
N ASN A 37 -38.69 -22.77 12.91
CA ASN A 37 -40.01 -22.19 13.10
C ASN A 37 -40.32 -21.24 11.93
N GLU A 38 -41.35 -21.55 11.14
CA GLU A 38 -41.76 -20.82 9.94
C GLU A 38 -42.38 -19.44 10.21
N ASN A 39 -42.47 -18.98 11.46
CA ASN A 39 -43.14 -17.74 11.85
C ASN A 39 -42.24 -16.71 12.57
N MET A 40 -41.03 -16.46 12.04
CA MET A 40 -40.24 -15.29 12.46
C MET A 40 -39.53 -14.63 11.25
N PRO A 41 -39.68 -13.30 11.03
CA PRO A 41 -38.95 -12.62 9.96
C PRO A 41 -37.45 -12.61 10.28
N ALA A 42 -36.67 -13.13 9.35
CA ALA A 42 -35.21 -13.28 9.35
C ALA A 42 -34.45 -12.22 10.16
N LYS A 43 -33.97 -12.59 11.35
CA LYS A 43 -32.86 -11.90 12.01
C LYS A 43 -31.92 -12.92 12.62
N THR A 44 -30.87 -13.27 11.89
CA THR A 44 -29.68 -13.89 12.47
C THR A 44 -28.47 -13.10 11.99
N VAL A 45 -28.00 -12.25 12.90
CA VAL A 45 -26.73 -11.53 12.81
C VAL A 45 -25.65 -12.48 13.34
N THR A 46 -24.58 -12.71 12.59
CA THR A 46 -23.33 -13.28 13.13
C THR A 46 -22.29 -12.18 13.15
N ALA A 47 -21.69 -11.99 14.33
CA ALA A 47 -21.03 -10.78 14.80
C ALA A 47 -19.59 -10.60 14.30
N LEU A 48 -19.08 -9.37 14.39
CA LEU A 48 -17.80 -9.03 15.05
C LEU A 48 -17.88 -7.58 15.60
N ASP A 49 -17.60 -7.40 16.89
CA ASP A 49 -17.42 -6.13 17.60
C ASP A 49 -15.93 -5.86 17.88
N ALA A 50 -15.50 -4.62 18.11
CA ALA A 50 -15.41 -4.09 19.48
C ALA A 50 -16.04 -2.69 19.67
N SER A 51 -16.87 -2.25 18.72
CA SER A 51 -17.90 -1.21 18.96
C SER A 51 -19.13 -1.48 18.08
N GLY A 52 -19.31 -2.78 17.72
CA GLY A 52 -19.87 -3.28 16.47
C GLY A 52 -21.06 -2.51 15.90
N LEU A 53 -20.84 -1.83 14.78
CA LEU A 53 -21.92 -1.33 13.94
C LEU A 53 -22.68 -2.52 13.36
N VAL A 54 -23.82 -2.88 13.95
CA VAL A 54 -24.71 -3.92 13.42
C VAL A 54 -25.54 -3.30 12.29
N LEU A 55 -25.14 -3.56 11.05
CA LEU A 55 -25.93 -3.19 9.87
C LEU A 55 -27.10 -4.16 9.71
N THR A 56 -28.30 -3.62 9.52
CA THR A 56 -29.43 -4.42 9.00
C THR A 56 -29.11 -4.92 7.59
N GLN A 57 -29.79 -5.98 7.14
CA GLN A 57 -29.58 -6.46 5.77
C GLN A 57 -29.86 -5.41 4.70
N GLN A 58 -30.81 -4.50 4.97
CA GLN A 58 -31.09 -3.38 4.07
C GLN A 58 -29.94 -2.37 4.04
N GLN A 59 -29.34 -2.05 5.18
CA GLN A 59 -28.18 -1.14 5.25
C GLN A 59 -26.93 -1.76 4.62
N LEU A 60 -26.69 -3.06 4.86
CA LEU A 60 -25.60 -3.78 4.22
C LEU A 60 -25.80 -3.82 2.70
N SER A 61 -27.00 -4.16 2.24
CA SER A 61 -27.34 -4.17 0.81
C SER A 61 -27.19 -2.79 0.17
N SER A 62 -27.62 -1.72 0.86
CA SER A 62 -27.44 -0.34 0.38
C SER A 62 -25.98 0.07 0.33
N ALA A 63 -25.15 -0.36 1.30
CA ALA A 63 -23.72 -0.08 1.28
C ALA A 63 -23.02 -0.82 0.14
N LEU A 64 -23.33 -2.11 -0.05
CA LEU A 64 -22.77 -2.94 -1.11
C LEU A 64 -23.31 -2.59 -2.50
N ALA A 65 -24.48 -1.93 -2.60
CA ALA A 65 -25.02 -1.43 -3.87
C ALA A 65 -24.14 -0.37 -4.53
N HIS A 66 -23.27 0.30 -3.76
CA HIS A 66 -22.26 1.23 -4.29
C HIS A 66 -21.05 0.51 -4.90
N GLY A 67 -21.10 -0.82 -4.99
CA GLY A 67 -20.19 -1.66 -5.76
C GLY A 67 -19.28 -2.52 -4.88
N PRO A 68 -18.76 -3.64 -5.41
CA PRO A 68 -17.65 -4.31 -4.75
C PRO A 68 -16.45 -3.35 -4.75
N TRP A 69 -16.04 -2.93 -3.56
CA TRP A 69 -14.80 -2.19 -3.33
C TRP A 69 -13.75 -3.16 -2.77
N PRO A 70 -12.51 -3.16 -3.30
CA PRO A 70 -12.01 -2.33 -4.40
C PRO A 70 -12.47 -2.85 -5.78
N PRO A 71 -12.53 -1.98 -6.80
CA PRO A 71 -12.83 -2.40 -8.16
C PRO A 71 -11.75 -3.37 -8.67
N ALA A 72 -12.13 -4.23 -9.61
CA ALA A 72 -11.20 -5.17 -10.23
C ALA A 72 -10.02 -4.43 -10.87
N LEU A 73 -8.81 -4.94 -10.65
CA LEU A 73 -7.58 -4.37 -11.20
C LEU A 73 -7.42 -4.81 -12.65
N ASN A 74 -7.67 -3.90 -13.59
CA ASN A 74 -7.37 -4.09 -15.02
C ASN A 74 -6.07 -3.37 -15.38
N ASN A 75 -5.33 -3.86 -16.38
CA ASN A 75 -4.16 -3.17 -16.91
C ASN A 75 -4.49 -1.74 -17.35
N ASP A 76 -3.61 -0.80 -17.03
CA ASP A 76 -3.77 0.61 -17.40
C ASP A 76 -3.53 0.77 -18.91
N PRO A 77 -4.55 1.18 -19.70
CA PRO A 77 -4.43 1.29 -21.15
C PRO A 77 -3.44 2.38 -21.59
N SER A 78 -3.10 3.33 -20.72
CA SER A 78 -2.10 4.37 -20.99
C SER A 78 -0.67 3.89 -20.77
N ASN A 79 -0.47 2.70 -20.19
CA ASN A 79 0.83 2.16 -19.85
C ASN A 79 1.08 0.81 -20.54
N ARG A 80 1.91 0.82 -21.58
CA ARG A 80 2.28 -0.36 -22.38
C ARG A 80 2.88 -1.53 -21.59
N VAL A 81 3.45 -1.27 -20.41
CA VAL A 81 4.06 -2.27 -19.52
C VAL A 81 3.25 -2.50 -18.24
N SER A 82 1.99 -2.05 -18.19
CA SER A 82 1.12 -2.28 -17.02
C SER A 82 0.99 -3.77 -16.72
N GLY A 83 1.25 -4.15 -15.46
CA GLY A 83 1.20 -5.55 -15.01
C GLY A 83 2.45 -6.38 -15.32
N ASN A 84 3.45 -5.84 -16.02
CA ASN A 84 4.72 -6.54 -16.23
C ASN A 84 5.56 -6.52 -14.93
N PRO A 85 5.97 -7.68 -14.38
CA PRO A 85 6.71 -7.75 -13.12
C PRO A 85 8.07 -7.04 -13.16
N ASP A 86 8.80 -7.11 -14.28
CA ASP A 86 10.11 -6.48 -14.42
C ASP A 86 9.98 -4.96 -14.41
N ALA A 87 8.93 -4.43 -15.06
CA ALA A 87 8.63 -3.00 -15.06
C ALA A 87 8.22 -2.49 -13.66
N ILE A 88 7.50 -3.32 -12.88
CA ILE A 88 7.12 -2.99 -11.50
C ILE A 88 8.36 -2.92 -10.60
N GLU A 89 9.26 -3.91 -10.68
CA GLU A 89 10.49 -3.93 -9.88
C GLU A 89 11.43 -2.78 -10.27
N PHE A 90 11.58 -2.49 -11.57
CA PHE A 90 12.34 -1.34 -12.02
C PHE A 90 11.73 -0.01 -11.54
N GLY A 91 10.41 0.15 -11.65
CA GLY A 91 9.69 1.33 -11.15
C GLY A 91 9.86 1.54 -9.65
N LYS A 92 9.88 0.45 -8.86
CA LYS A 92 10.19 0.49 -7.43
C LYS A 92 11.60 1.02 -7.19
N GLN A 93 12.61 0.55 -7.93
CA GLN A 93 13.97 1.06 -7.80
C GLN A 93 14.06 2.56 -8.13
N LEU A 94 13.37 3.00 -9.20
CA LEU A 94 13.28 4.42 -9.56
C LEU A 94 12.60 5.27 -8.48
N PHE A 95 11.58 4.73 -7.80
CA PHE A 95 10.86 5.47 -6.75
C PHE A 95 11.77 5.89 -5.58
N PHE A 96 12.78 5.08 -5.26
CA PHE A 96 13.72 5.32 -4.17
C PHE A 96 15.08 5.84 -4.63
N THR A 97 15.33 5.98 -5.94
CA THR A 97 16.62 6.47 -6.43
C THR A 97 16.69 8.00 -6.44
N PRO A 98 17.77 8.60 -5.92
CA PRO A 98 17.95 10.04 -6.02
C PRO A 98 18.57 10.45 -7.36
N LEU A 99 18.93 9.50 -8.23
CA LEU A 99 19.60 9.79 -9.51
C LEU A 99 18.76 10.62 -10.48
N LEU A 100 17.45 10.69 -10.26
CA LEU A 100 16.52 11.50 -11.06
C LEU A 100 16.42 12.95 -10.57
N SER A 101 17.13 13.35 -9.51
CA SER A 101 17.22 14.75 -9.10
C SER A 101 18.54 15.39 -9.54
N ALA A 102 18.52 16.67 -9.87
CA ALA A 102 19.70 17.40 -10.32
C ALA A 102 20.85 17.37 -9.29
N ASN A 103 20.52 17.41 -8.00
CA ASN A 103 21.49 17.37 -6.91
C ASN A 103 21.84 15.95 -6.41
N LYS A 104 21.19 14.91 -6.97
CA LYS A 104 21.33 13.50 -6.56
C LYS A 104 21.03 13.22 -5.08
N GLN A 105 20.15 14.01 -4.45
CA GLN A 105 19.77 13.87 -3.04
C GLN A 105 18.28 13.62 -2.81
N VAL A 106 17.42 13.81 -3.82
CA VAL A 106 15.96 13.73 -3.68
C VAL A 106 15.41 12.62 -4.57
N SER A 107 14.54 11.79 -4.02
CA SER A 107 13.81 10.73 -4.73
C SER A 107 12.30 10.95 -4.61
N CYS A 108 11.48 10.14 -5.27
CA CYS A 108 10.03 10.18 -5.08
C CYS A 108 9.66 9.90 -3.60
N ALA A 109 10.37 8.95 -2.98
CA ALA A 109 10.18 8.59 -1.57
C ALA A 109 10.54 9.69 -0.58
N SER A 110 11.35 10.69 -0.97
CA SER A 110 11.69 11.84 -0.12
C SER A 110 10.45 12.67 0.24
N CYS A 111 9.49 12.79 -0.69
CA CYS A 111 8.20 13.45 -0.44
C CYS A 111 7.08 12.44 -0.15
N HIS A 112 7.12 11.25 -0.75
CA HIS A 112 6.11 10.20 -0.58
C HIS A 112 6.62 9.08 0.33
N SER A 113 6.92 9.40 1.59
CA SER A 113 7.55 8.46 2.52
C SER A 113 6.62 7.29 2.90
N PRO A 114 7.07 6.02 2.80
CA PRO A 114 6.31 4.86 3.26
C PRO A 114 5.85 4.97 4.72
N ASP A 115 6.68 5.55 5.60
CA ASP A 115 6.41 5.70 7.04
C ASP A 115 5.31 6.72 7.33
N GLN A 116 4.95 7.54 6.34
CA GLN A 116 3.91 8.56 6.40
C GLN A 116 2.78 8.27 5.41
N ALA A 117 2.49 6.98 5.19
CA ALA A 117 1.45 6.52 4.26
C ALA A 117 1.63 7.07 2.84
N PHE A 118 2.88 7.17 2.39
CA PHE A 118 3.30 7.71 1.10
C PHE A 118 2.83 9.16 0.84
N ALA A 119 2.58 9.91 1.90
CA ALA A 119 2.35 11.35 1.90
C ALA A 119 3.43 12.02 2.78
N SER A 120 3.43 13.34 2.83
CA SER A 120 4.23 14.10 3.79
C SER A 120 3.64 15.51 3.99
N GLY A 121 4.22 16.26 4.92
CA GLY A 121 3.97 17.70 5.12
C GLY A 121 4.46 18.55 3.92
N PRO A 122 4.90 19.80 4.13
CA PRO A 122 5.44 20.60 3.02
C PRO A 122 6.60 19.84 2.38
N ALA A 123 6.52 19.66 1.06
CA ALA A 123 7.48 18.85 0.31
C ALA A 123 8.89 19.45 0.40
N ILE A 124 9.87 18.58 0.63
CA ILE A 124 11.28 18.94 0.68
C ILE A 124 11.79 19.03 -0.77
N ALA A 125 11.89 20.25 -1.28
CA ALA A 125 12.48 20.52 -2.59
C ALA A 125 13.98 20.16 -2.62
N ALA A 126 14.48 19.70 -3.77
CA ALA A 126 15.93 19.60 -4.03
C ALA A 126 16.66 20.95 -3.87
N ASN A 127 15.91 22.05 -3.99
CA ASN A 127 16.42 23.41 -3.93
C ASN A 127 16.02 24.14 -2.63
N THR A 128 15.64 23.42 -1.56
CA THR A 128 15.40 23.98 -0.21
C THR A 128 14.34 25.08 -0.11
N HIS A 129 13.36 25.09 -1.02
CA HIS A 129 12.17 25.94 -0.90
C HIS A 129 10.96 25.11 -0.50
N ASP A 130 10.19 25.58 0.48
CA ASP A 130 8.94 24.94 0.87
C ASP A 130 7.92 25.03 -0.28
N LEU A 131 7.40 23.89 -0.71
CA LEU A 131 6.25 23.89 -1.60
C LEU A 131 5.00 24.37 -0.82
N HIS A 132 4.26 25.32 -1.38
CA HIS A 132 3.01 25.86 -0.80
C HIS A 132 1.80 24.90 -0.95
N ARG A 133 2.04 23.59 -0.94
CA ARG A 133 1.04 22.53 -1.10
C ARG A 133 1.49 21.30 -0.30
N ASN A 134 0.53 20.60 0.31
CA ASN A 134 0.79 19.31 0.94
C ASN A 134 1.12 18.24 -0.12
N THR A 135 2.01 17.31 0.21
CA THR A 135 2.26 16.15 -0.65
C THR A 135 1.06 15.21 -0.61
N GLN A 136 0.47 14.89 -1.77
CA GLN A 136 -0.62 13.93 -1.87
C GLN A 136 -0.10 12.51 -1.64
N THR A 137 -0.90 11.62 -1.04
CA THR A 137 -0.51 10.19 -0.98
C THR A 137 -0.46 9.58 -2.38
N VAL A 138 0.46 8.65 -2.62
CA VAL A 138 0.42 7.80 -3.82
C VAL A 138 -0.36 6.51 -3.65
N ILE A 139 -0.83 6.20 -2.43
CA ILE A 139 -1.69 5.04 -2.18
C ILE A 139 -2.99 5.20 -2.99
N ASN A 140 -3.43 4.11 -3.63
CA ASN A 140 -4.68 4.04 -4.40
C ASN A 140 -4.78 5.01 -5.59
N THR A 141 -3.69 5.69 -5.98
CA THR A 141 -3.66 6.61 -7.13
C THR A 141 -4.04 5.96 -8.46
N ARG A 142 -3.93 4.62 -8.56
CA ARG A 142 -4.42 3.85 -9.71
C ARG A 142 -5.90 4.11 -10.02
N PHE A 143 -6.71 4.43 -9.01
CA PHE A 143 -8.14 4.68 -9.19
C PHE A 143 -8.46 6.14 -9.54
N ASN A 144 -7.46 7.01 -9.59
CA ASN A 144 -7.65 8.41 -9.96
C ASN A 144 -7.74 8.55 -11.48
N ARG A 145 -8.63 9.44 -11.93
CA ARG A 145 -8.72 9.85 -13.33
C ARG A 145 -7.80 11.03 -13.66
N TRP A 146 -7.58 11.90 -12.67
CA TRP A 146 -6.79 13.12 -12.79
C TRP A 146 -5.80 13.18 -11.63
N PHE A 147 -4.60 13.67 -11.90
CA PHE A 147 -3.50 13.68 -10.95
C PHE A 147 -3.02 15.09 -10.66
N GLY A 148 -2.48 15.27 -9.44
CA GLY A 148 -2.04 16.54 -8.90
C GLY A 148 -3.19 17.35 -8.28
N TRP A 149 -2.84 18.39 -7.53
CA TRP A 149 -3.82 19.28 -6.89
C TRP A 149 -4.65 20.10 -7.89
N ASP A 150 -4.11 20.39 -9.06
CA ASP A 150 -4.78 21.11 -10.14
C ASP A 150 -5.44 20.18 -11.16
N GLY A 151 -5.33 18.85 -10.99
CA GLY A 151 -5.89 17.85 -11.90
C GLY A 151 -5.31 17.90 -13.31
N ARG A 152 -4.11 18.48 -13.51
CA ARG A 152 -3.58 18.81 -14.84
C ARG A 152 -3.10 17.61 -15.65
N ASN A 153 -2.83 16.48 -14.99
CA ASN A 153 -2.35 15.26 -15.65
C ASN A 153 -3.48 14.24 -15.69
N ASP A 154 -3.66 13.59 -16.85
CA ASP A 154 -4.69 12.60 -17.13
C ASP A 154 -4.22 11.15 -16.96
N ASN A 155 -2.94 10.96 -16.62
CA ASN A 155 -2.34 9.65 -16.40
C ASN A 155 -1.12 9.74 -15.46
N LEU A 156 -0.70 8.59 -14.91
CA LEU A 156 0.36 8.53 -13.89
C LEU A 156 1.76 8.82 -14.46
N TRP A 157 2.05 8.47 -15.71
CA TRP A 157 3.38 8.69 -16.29
C TRP A 157 3.63 10.18 -16.57
N ALA A 158 2.63 10.91 -17.11
CA ALA A 158 2.67 12.36 -17.25
C ALA A 158 2.82 13.05 -15.88
N GLN A 159 2.08 12.57 -14.87
CA GLN A 159 2.24 13.05 -13.49
C GLN A 159 3.64 12.81 -12.93
N SER A 160 4.31 11.70 -13.28
CA SER A 160 5.64 11.36 -12.78
C SER A 160 6.78 12.19 -13.40
N ILE A 161 6.62 12.68 -14.63
CA ILE A 161 7.63 13.52 -15.30
C ILE A 161 7.67 14.94 -14.71
N ARG A 162 6.50 15.47 -14.32
CA ARG A 162 6.39 16.81 -13.73
C ARG A 162 7.34 17.03 -12.53
N PRO A 163 7.32 16.24 -11.44
CA PRO A 163 8.22 16.43 -10.30
C PRO A 163 9.69 16.32 -10.68
N ILE A 164 10.03 15.44 -11.63
CA ILE A 164 11.40 15.27 -12.12
C ILE A 164 11.93 16.59 -12.69
N THR A 165 11.11 17.26 -13.52
CA THR A 165 11.52 18.48 -14.23
C THR A 165 11.29 19.80 -13.50
N ARG A 166 10.52 19.79 -12.41
CA ARG A 166 10.17 21.01 -11.68
C ARG A 166 11.35 21.49 -10.85
N LEU A 167 11.71 22.76 -11.00
CA LEU A 167 12.81 23.39 -10.26
C LEU A 167 12.57 23.30 -8.76
N GLU A 168 11.34 23.44 -8.31
CA GLU A 168 10.97 23.39 -6.90
C GLU A 168 10.85 21.95 -6.36
N GLU A 169 11.09 20.92 -7.17
CA GLU A 169 10.93 19.52 -6.79
C GLU A 169 12.26 18.77 -6.99
N MET A 170 12.48 18.09 -8.13
CA MET A 170 13.73 17.35 -8.39
C MET A 170 14.70 18.08 -9.33
N ALA A 171 14.24 19.14 -10.00
CA ALA A 171 15.04 20.07 -10.81
C ALA A 171 15.87 19.47 -11.94
N LEU A 172 15.58 18.25 -12.40
CA LEU A 172 16.27 17.64 -13.53
C LEU A 172 15.90 18.36 -14.83
N PRO A 173 16.86 18.80 -15.65
CA PRO A 173 16.54 19.57 -16.84
C PRO A 173 15.80 18.68 -17.87
N PRO A 174 14.78 19.20 -18.59
CA PRO A 174 13.92 18.39 -19.46
C PRO A 174 14.67 17.62 -20.56
N GLU A 175 15.80 18.14 -21.05
CA GLU A 175 16.68 17.46 -21.99
C GLU A 175 17.22 16.14 -21.45
N ALA A 176 17.49 16.05 -20.14
CA ALA A 176 18.01 14.83 -19.50
C ALA A 176 16.93 13.75 -19.30
N VAL A 177 15.65 14.06 -19.53
CA VAL A 177 14.52 13.11 -19.45
C VAL A 177 14.19 12.52 -20.83
N ARG A 178 14.70 13.11 -21.92
CA ARG A 178 14.34 12.74 -23.31
C ARG A 178 15.24 11.69 -23.95
N GLU A 179 16.39 11.41 -23.35
CA GLU A 179 17.37 10.40 -23.80
C GLU A 179 17.14 9.04 -23.14
#